data_AF-C6L8E7-F1
#
_entry.id   AF-C6L8E7-F1
#
_cell.length_a   1.000
_cell.length_b   1.000
_cell.length_c   1.000
_cell.angle_alpha   90.00
_cell.angle_beta   90.00
_cell.angle_gamma   90.00
#
_symmetry.space_group_name_H-M   'P 1'
#
loop_
_entity.id
_entity.type
_entity.pdbx_description
1 polymer ?
#
loop_
_entity_poly.entity_id
_entity_poly.type
_entity_poly.pdbx_seq_one_letter_code
_entity_poly.pdbx_strand_id
1 'polypeptide(L)'
;MTRSVLVEAEDAQAAYAATQQLDLRFQDLCKVVRTCSRFAELVAVRHEIAANLLFIRFEFSTGDASGHNMATLAADALLTHILQTIPGISYSSISGNYCTDKKATAINGILGRGKNVVSELLIPRALVESRLHTTAEKVAKLNVRKNLIGTLLAGGIRSANAHFANMLLGFYLATGQDAANIVEGSQGLTVAEDRDGGLYFSCTLPNLIVGTVGNGKGIPFVEENLVRLGCREEREPG
;
A
#
# COMPACT_ATOMS: atom_id res chain seq x y z
N MET A 1 2.49 -4.69 -4.27
CA MET A 1 3.13 -3.40 -4.64
C MET A 1 2.47 -2.86 -5.91
N THR A 2 2.53 -1.55 -6.18
CA THR A 2 1.91 -0.96 -7.38
C THR A 2 2.83 0.00 -8.11
N ARG A 3 2.67 0.09 -9.43
CA ARG A 3 3.28 1.10 -10.31
C ARG A 3 2.22 1.58 -11.29
N SER A 4 2.20 2.88 -11.56
CA SER A 4 1.26 3.46 -12.52
C SER A 4 2.01 4.11 -13.66
N VAL A 5 1.60 3.86 -14.89
CA VAL A 5 2.12 4.52 -16.09
C VAL A 5 1.06 5.49 -16.63
N LEU A 6 1.50 6.44 -17.44
CA LEU A 6 0.68 7.39 -18.15
C LEU A 6 0.94 7.24 -19.64
N VAL A 7 -0.13 7.09 -20.41
CA VAL A 7 -0.12 7.12 -21.87
C VAL A 7 -1.07 8.22 -22.35
N GLU A 8 -0.74 8.79 -23.49
CA GLU A 8 -1.59 9.76 -24.18
C GLU A 8 -2.22 9.10 -25.41
N ALA A 9 -3.53 9.09 -25.46
CA ALA A 9 -4.32 8.63 -26.59
C ALA A 9 -4.57 9.75 -27.60
N GLU A 10 -4.97 9.40 -28.81
CA GLU A 10 -5.38 10.37 -29.84
C GLU A 10 -6.57 11.23 -29.35
N ASP A 11 -7.52 10.60 -28.67
CA ASP A 11 -8.67 11.24 -28.05
C ASP A 11 -9.25 10.38 -26.91
N ALA A 12 -10.35 10.82 -26.30
CA ALA A 12 -11.00 10.10 -25.21
C ALA A 12 -11.62 8.76 -25.65
N GLN A 13 -12.02 8.62 -26.92
CA GLN A 13 -12.56 7.36 -27.46
C GLN A 13 -11.45 6.33 -27.63
N ALA A 14 -10.29 6.74 -28.15
CA ALA A 14 -9.09 5.91 -28.23
C ALA A 14 -8.61 5.49 -26.84
N ALA A 15 -8.64 6.39 -25.84
CA ALA A 15 -8.32 6.05 -24.45
C ALA A 15 -9.27 4.97 -23.90
N TYR A 16 -10.58 5.08 -24.15
CA TYR A 16 -11.56 4.08 -23.75
C TYR A 16 -11.40 2.74 -24.48
N ALA A 17 -11.12 2.77 -25.78
CA ALA A 17 -10.84 1.55 -26.54
C ALA A 17 -9.58 0.84 -26.00
N ALA A 18 -8.56 1.60 -25.60
CA ALA A 18 -7.35 1.05 -24.98
C ALA A 18 -7.64 0.37 -23.64
N THR A 19 -8.54 0.89 -22.79
CA THR A 19 -8.91 0.20 -21.54
C THR A 19 -9.58 -1.15 -21.80
N GLN A 20 -10.49 -1.21 -22.78
CA GLN A 20 -11.12 -2.47 -23.17
C GLN A 20 -10.08 -3.50 -23.66
N GLN A 21 -9.08 -3.05 -24.42
CA GLN A 21 -7.98 -3.93 -24.87
C GLN A 21 -7.12 -4.42 -23.70
N LEU A 22 -6.83 -3.57 -22.71
CA LEU A 22 -6.08 -3.97 -21.51
C LEU A 22 -6.80 -5.08 -20.73
N ASP A 23 -8.13 -4.93 -20.54
CA ASP A 23 -8.94 -5.92 -19.83
C ASP A 23 -9.00 -7.26 -20.59
N LEU A 24 -9.24 -7.22 -21.91
CA LEU A 24 -9.28 -8.40 -22.76
C LEU A 24 -7.94 -9.15 -22.81
N ARG A 25 -6.82 -8.41 -22.71
CA ARG A 25 -5.46 -8.94 -22.83
C ARG A 25 -4.79 -9.21 -21.49
N PHE A 26 -5.52 -9.17 -20.37
CA PHE A 26 -4.95 -9.33 -19.03
C PHE A 26 -4.02 -10.54 -18.89
N GLN A 27 -4.40 -11.69 -19.47
CA GLN A 27 -3.57 -12.90 -19.44
C GLN A 27 -2.24 -12.77 -20.21
N ASP A 28 -2.21 -12.01 -21.30
CA ASP A 28 -0.97 -11.74 -22.02
C ASP A 28 -0.07 -10.79 -21.23
N LEU A 29 -0.65 -9.80 -20.56
CA LEU A 29 0.07 -8.92 -19.62
C LEU A 29 0.69 -9.73 -18.47
N CYS A 30 -0.02 -10.72 -17.92
CA CYS A 30 0.54 -11.64 -16.92
C CYS A 30 1.75 -12.41 -17.44
N LYS A 31 1.73 -12.86 -18.71
CA LYS A 31 2.88 -13.56 -19.33
C LYS A 31 4.09 -12.64 -19.44
N VAL A 32 3.89 -11.37 -19.83
CA VAL A 32 4.97 -10.37 -19.89
C VAL A 32 5.62 -10.21 -18.52
N VAL A 33 4.84 -10.03 -17.45
CA VAL A 33 5.36 -9.85 -16.08
C VAL A 33 6.18 -11.04 -15.60
N ARG A 34 5.75 -12.27 -15.93
CA ARG A 34 6.49 -13.51 -15.56
C ARG A 34 7.86 -13.60 -16.21
N THR A 35 8.11 -12.92 -17.33
CA THR A 35 9.46 -12.86 -17.93
C THR A 35 10.41 -11.92 -17.19
N CYS A 36 9.88 -10.98 -16.37
CA CYS A 36 10.70 -10.00 -15.65
C CYS A 36 11.25 -10.55 -14.32
N SER A 37 10.47 -11.38 -13.62
CA SER A 37 10.88 -11.96 -12.34
C SER A 37 10.02 -13.17 -11.99
N ARG A 38 10.65 -14.18 -11.35
CA ARG A 38 9.92 -15.34 -10.80
C ARG A 38 9.05 -15.01 -9.59
N PHE A 39 9.24 -13.84 -8.95
CA PHE A 39 8.48 -13.40 -7.78
C PHE A 39 7.42 -12.34 -8.10
N ALA A 40 7.44 -11.80 -9.33
CA ALA A 40 6.49 -10.81 -9.77
C ALA A 40 5.28 -11.48 -10.40
N GLU A 41 4.10 -11.20 -9.88
CA GLU A 41 2.85 -11.61 -10.51
C GLU A 41 1.94 -10.41 -10.68
N LEU A 42 1.36 -10.23 -11.88
CA LEU A 42 0.35 -9.22 -12.12
C LEU A 42 -0.97 -9.67 -11.49
N VAL A 43 -1.44 -8.93 -10.48
CA VAL A 43 -2.65 -9.23 -9.73
C VAL A 43 -3.85 -8.49 -10.32
N ALA A 44 -3.66 -7.24 -10.72
CA ALA A 44 -4.72 -6.42 -11.31
C ALA A 44 -4.15 -5.32 -12.19
N VAL A 45 -4.97 -4.87 -13.14
CA VAL A 45 -4.79 -3.61 -13.88
C VAL A 45 -5.98 -2.72 -13.58
N ARG A 46 -5.72 -1.49 -13.18
CA ARG A 46 -6.73 -0.44 -12.95
C ARG A 46 -6.44 0.70 -13.89
N HIS A 47 -7.47 1.41 -14.32
CA HIS A 47 -7.28 2.52 -15.24
C HIS A 47 -8.25 3.67 -14.95
N GLU A 48 -7.78 4.90 -15.22
CA GLU A 48 -8.56 6.12 -15.14
C GLU A 48 -8.30 6.94 -16.41
N ILE A 49 -9.37 7.50 -16.99
CA ILE A 49 -9.28 8.38 -18.17
C ILE A 49 -9.54 9.81 -17.74
N ALA A 50 -8.69 10.73 -18.15
CA ALA A 50 -8.89 12.16 -18.01
C ALA A 50 -8.55 12.85 -19.34
N ALA A 51 -9.57 13.31 -20.06
CA ALA A 51 -9.44 13.74 -21.46
C ALA A 51 -8.85 12.62 -22.34
N ASN A 52 -7.81 12.89 -23.13
CA ASN A 52 -7.08 11.90 -23.92
C ASN A 52 -5.97 11.19 -23.11
N LEU A 53 -5.86 11.45 -21.80
CA LEU A 53 -4.87 10.82 -20.94
C LEU A 53 -5.43 9.55 -20.30
N LEU A 54 -4.64 8.48 -20.32
CA LEU A 54 -4.97 7.19 -19.71
C LEU A 54 -3.92 6.84 -18.65
N PHE A 55 -4.35 6.84 -17.39
CA PHE A 55 -3.55 6.41 -16.24
C PHE A 55 -3.78 4.92 -16.02
N ILE A 56 -2.72 4.12 -16.05
CA ILE A 56 -2.82 2.67 -15.89
C ILE A 56 -2.04 2.28 -14.65
N ARG A 57 -2.71 1.73 -13.64
CA ARG A 57 -2.12 1.24 -12.38
C ARG A 57 -2.05 -0.27 -12.40
N PHE A 58 -0.82 -0.78 -12.41
CA PHE A 58 -0.52 -2.19 -12.28
C PHE A 58 -0.32 -2.55 -10.80
N GLU A 59 -0.92 -3.66 -10.38
CA GLU A 59 -0.80 -4.22 -9.05
C GLU A 59 -0.05 -5.54 -9.12
N PHE A 60 0.98 -5.70 -8.29
CA PHE A 60 1.87 -6.85 -8.32
C PHE A 60 2.00 -7.53 -6.95
N SER A 61 2.03 -8.86 -6.94
CA SER A 61 2.72 -9.62 -5.89
C SER A 61 4.22 -9.54 -6.13
N THR A 62 5.02 -9.49 -5.07
CA THR A 62 6.49 -9.28 -5.15
C THR A 62 7.28 -10.16 -4.18
N GLY A 63 6.68 -11.25 -3.70
CA GLY A 63 7.22 -12.08 -2.63
C GLY A 63 7.54 -11.27 -1.37
N ASP A 64 8.70 -11.54 -0.78
CA ASP A 64 9.16 -10.89 0.45
C ASP A 64 9.87 -9.54 0.24
N ALA A 65 10.02 -9.11 -1.01
CA ALA A 65 10.54 -7.78 -1.32
C ALA A 65 9.42 -6.74 -1.16
N SER A 66 9.78 -5.53 -0.72
CA SER A 66 8.85 -4.39 -0.76
C SER A 66 8.38 -4.10 -2.19
N GLY A 67 9.22 -4.44 -3.18
CA GLY A 67 8.79 -4.60 -4.56
C GLY A 67 8.90 -3.35 -5.44
N HIS A 68 9.43 -2.22 -4.96
CA HIS A 68 9.50 -0.98 -5.74
C HIS A 68 10.21 -1.15 -7.09
N ASN A 69 11.43 -1.71 -7.08
CA ASN A 69 12.21 -1.90 -8.30
C ASN A 69 11.60 -2.99 -9.20
N MET A 70 11.10 -4.07 -8.60
CA MET A 70 10.46 -5.17 -9.30
C MET A 70 9.20 -4.70 -10.04
N ALA A 71 8.37 -3.89 -9.38
CA ALA A 71 7.17 -3.31 -9.97
C ALA A 71 7.50 -2.29 -11.07
N THR A 72 8.57 -1.49 -10.92
CA THR A 72 9.01 -0.57 -11.98
C THR A 72 9.50 -1.34 -13.22
N LEU A 73 10.33 -2.37 -13.04
CA LEU A 73 10.80 -3.21 -14.14
C LEU A 73 9.64 -3.89 -14.88
N ALA A 74 8.71 -4.49 -14.14
CA ALA A 74 7.53 -5.12 -14.72
C ALA A 74 6.62 -4.12 -15.44
N ALA A 75 6.42 -2.92 -14.88
CA ALA A 75 5.62 -1.88 -15.52
C ALA A 75 6.25 -1.32 -16.80
N ASP A 76 7.58 -1.23 -16.86
CA ASP A 76 8.31 -0.79 -18.05
C ASP A 76 8.17 -1.79 -19.22
N ALA A 77 8.30 -3.09 -18.91
CA ALA A 77 8.05 -4.16 -19.87
C ALA A 77 6.59 -4.17 -20.34
N LEU A 78 5.63 -4.01 -19.41
CA LEU A 78 4.21 -3.89 -19.74
C LEU A 78 3.93 -2.68 -20.63
N LEU A 79 4.47 -1.51 -20.29
CA LEU A 79 4.29 -0.29 -21.06
C LEU A 79 4.82 -0.44 -22.48
N THR A 80 6.02 -1.03 -22.63
CA THR A 80 6.59 -1.34 -23.95
C THR A 80 5.67 -2.24 -24.75
N HIS A 81 5.18 -3.32 -24.15
CA HIS A 81 4.26 -4.25 -24.81
C HIS A 81 2.92 -3.59 -25.20
N ILE A 82 2.36 -2.77 -24.30
CA ILE A 82 1.10 -2.05 -24.53
C ILE A 82 1.23 -1.08 -25.71
N LEU A 83 2.30 -0.29 -25.76
CA LEU A 83 2.54 0.66 -26.86
C LEU A 83 2.75 -0.03 -28.22
N GLN A 84 3.20 -1.29 -28.23
CA GLN A 84 3.38 -2.06 -29.46
C GLN A 84 2.10 -2.76 -29.94
N THR A 85 1.17 -3.06 -29.02
CA THR A 85 0.03 -3.94 -29.29
C THR A 85 -1.31 -3.24 -29.27
N ILE A 86 -1.41 -2.07 -28.65
CA ILE A 86 -2.61 -1.25 -28.59
C ILE A 86 -2.40 0.00 -29.44
N PRO A 87 -3.14 0.17 -30.55
CA PRO A 87 -3.01 1.36 -31.40
C PRO A 87 -3.68 2.58 -30.76
N GLY A 88 -3.34 3.78 -31.28
CA GLY A 88 -3.98 5.03 -30.86
C GLY A 88 -3.54 5.56 -29.50
N ILE A 89 -2.45 5.01 -28.92
CA ILE A 89 -1.82 5.49 -27.69
C ILE A 89 -0.31 5.71 -27.88
N SER A 90 0.25 6.61 -27.09
CA SER A 90 1.66 6.99 -27.10
C SER A 90 2.21 7.15 -25.69
N TYR A 91 3.52 7.03 -25.54
CA TYR A 91 4.20 7.15 -24.25
C TYR A 91 4.07 8.57 -23.67
N SER A 92 3.81 8.66 -22.36
CA SER A 92 3.93 9.92 -21.62
C SER A 92 4.85 9.78 -20.40
N SER A 93 4.58 8.84 -19.49
CA SER A 93 5.42 8.65 -18.29
C SER A 93 5.36 7.24 -17.71
N ILE A 94 6.51 6.73 -17.26
CA ILE A 94 6.61 5.50 -16.46
C ILE A 94 5.99 5.64 -15.05
N SER A 95 5.75 6.88 -14.58
CA SER A 95 5.15 7.16 -13.27
C SER A 95 4.09 8.27 -13.36
N GLY A 96 2.84 7.89 -13.62
CA GLY A 96 1.69 8.80 -13.68
C GLY A 96 1.14 9.28 -12.33
N ASN A 97 1.87 9.10 -11.21
CA ASN A 97 1.42 9.41 -9.84
C ASN A 97 0.11 8.73 -9.37
N TYR A 98 -0.46 7.81 -10.14
CA TYR A 98 -1.67 7.03 -9.81
C TYR A 98 -1.35 5.68 -9.11
N CYS A 99 -0.11 5.49 -8.65
CA CYS A 99 0.32 4.26 -7.97
C CYS A 99 -0.18 4.12 -6.52
N THR A 100 0.06 5.00 -5.55
CA THR A 100 0.87 6.23 -5.53
C THR A 100 2.04 6.07 -4.53
N ASP A 101 3.25 6.39 -4.96
CA ASP A 101 4.47 6.21 -4.17
C ASP A 101 4.88 7.51 -3.44
N LYS A 102 5.03 7.47 -2.11
CA LYS A 102 5.51 8.60 -1.29
C LYS A 102 4.62 9.84 -1.31
N LYS A 103 3.31 9.68 -1.56
CA LYS A 103 2.28 10.73 -1.40
C LYS A 103 1.04 10.16 -0.72
N ALA A 104 0.39 10.99 0.12
CA ALA A 104 -0.86 10.65 0.75
C ALA A 104 -1.99 10.73 -0.29
N THR A 105 -2.66 9.61 -0.54
CA THR A 105 -3.71 9.52 -1.57
C THR A 105 -4.88 8.66 -1.11
N ALA A 106 -6.06 8.91 -1.67
CA ALA A 106 -7.24 8.09 -1.40
C ALA A 106 -7.12 6.69 -2.02
N ILE A 107 -6.57 6.61 -3.24
CA ILE A 107 -6.46 5.35 -4.00
C ILE A 107 -5.67 4.28 -3.26
N ASN A 108 -4.57 4.64 -2.61
CA ASN A 108 -3.78 3.71 -1.80
C ASN A 108 -4.58 3.11 -0.66
N GLY A 109 -5.45 3.89 -0.03
CA GLY A 109 -6.32 3.35 1.01
C GLY A 109 -7.45 2.50 0.43
N ILE A 110 -8.09 2.94 -0.67
CA ILE A 110 -9.27 2.27 -1.26
C ILE A 110 -8.89 0.94 -1.90
N LEU A 111 -7.85 0.94 -2.74
CA LEU A 111 -7.41 -0.25 -3.48
C LEU A 111 -6.26 -0.99 -2.80
N GLY A 112 -5.68 -0.43 -1.74
CA GLY A 112 -4.49 -0.96 -1.08
C GLY A 112 -3.19 -0.65 -1.85
N ARG A 113 -2.05 -0.67 -1.17
CA ARG A 113 -0.71 -0.67 -1.78
C ARG A 113 0.31 -1.30 -0.84
N GLY A 114 0.93 -2.40 -1.25
CA GLY A 114 1.79 -3.17 -0.34
C GLY A 114 0.95 -4.19 0.43
N LYS A 115 1.07 -4.23 1.76
CA LYS A 115 0.31 -5.13 2.62
C LYS A 115 -0.85 -4.38 3.29
N ASN A 116 -2.03 -5.00 3.29
CA ASN A 116 -3.20 -4.54 4.05
C ASN A 116 -3.30 -5.37 5.32
N VAL A 117 -3.21 -4.72 6.49
CA VAL A 117 -3.12 -5.41 7.78
C VAL A 117 -4.17 -4.85 8.73
N VAL A 118 -4.88 -5.76 9.40
CA VAL A 118 -5.76 -5.47 10.53
C VAL A 118 -5.21 -6.20 11.75
N SER A 119 -5.14 -5.49 12.87
CA SER A 119 -4.83 -6.07 14.19
C SER A 119 -5.84 -5.56 15.20
N GLU A 120 -6.32 -6.45 16.05
CA GLU A 120 -7.34 -6.15 17.06
C GLU A 120 -7.10 -6.95 18.33
N LEU A 121 -7.62 -6.41 19.43
CA LEU A 121 -7.58 -7.07 20.73
C LEU A 121 -8.69 -6.52 21.64
N LEU A 122 -8.99 -7.28 22.69
CA LEU A 122 -9.86 -6.85 23.79
C LEU A 122 -9.01 -6.73 25.07
N ILE A 123 -8.88 -5.51 25.60
CA ILE A 123 -8.19 -5.26 26.87
C ILE A 123 -9.20 -5.41 28.01
N PRO A 124 -8.98 -6.33 28.96
CA PRO A 124 -9.84 -6.47 30.14
C PRO A 124 -9.94 -5.18 30.95
N ARG A 125 -11.13 -4.89 31.49
CA ARG A 125 -11.41 -3.71 32.34
C ARG A 125 -10.32 -3.44 33.38
N ALA A 126 -9.94 -4.48 34.12
CA ALA A 126 -8.92 -4.38 35.16
C ALA A 126 -7.58 -3.83 34.64
N LEU A 127 -7.17 -4.19 33.41
CA LEU A 127 -5.95 -3.65 32.80
C LEU A 127 -6.15 -2.24 32.27
N VAL A 128 -7.33 -1.91 31.74
CA VAL A 128 -7.65 -0.53 31.31
C VAL A 128 -7.54 0.43 32.51
N GLU A 129 -8.09 0.06 33.66
CA GLU A 129 -8.06 0.89 34.87
C GLU A 129 -6.67 0.93 35.51
N SER A 130 -6.04 -0.24 35.71
CA SER A 130 -4.77 -0.33 36.45
C SER A 130 -3.53 0.05 35.64
N ARG A 131 -3.55 -0.08 34.30
CA ARG A 131 -2.39 0.20 33.43
C ARG A 131 -2.58 1.39 32.52
N LEU A 132 -3.79 1.60 31.98
CA LEU A 132 -4.08 2.75 31.12
C LEU A 132 -4.67 3.93 31.90
N HIS A 133 -5.00 3.74 33.19
CA HIS A 133 -5.50 4.77 34.09
C HIS A 133 -6.72 5.53 33.53
N THR A 134 -7.60 4.80 32.86
CA THR A 134 -8.80 5.34 32.19
C THR A 134 -9.93 4.30 32.18
N THR A 135 -11.02 4.58 31.47
CA THR A 135 -12.10 3.63 31.19
C THR A 135 -12.23 3.39 29.68
N ALA A 136 -12.75 2.21 29.30
CA ALA A 136 -12.99 1.88 27.89
C ALA A 136 -13.91 2.90 27.21
N GLU A 137 -15.01 3.30 27.87
CA GLU A 137 -15.92 4.36 27.45
C GLU A 137 -15.20 5.67 27.09
N LYS A 138 -14.28 6.14 27.96
CA LYS A 138 -13.52 7.37 27.72
C LYS A 138 -12.64 7.26 26.48
N VAL A 139 -11.97 6.12 26.30
CA VAL A 139 -11.12 5.86 25.13
C VAL A 139 -11.96 5.79 23.85
N ALA A 140 -13.08 5.07 23.86
CA ALA A 140 -13.99 4.97 22.71
C ALA A 140 -14.53 6.36 22.30
N LYS A 141 -15.01 7.15 23.27
CA LYS A 141 -15.47 8.53 23.05
C LYS A 141 -14.34 9.42 22.50
N LEU A 142 -13.14 9.31 23.05
CA LEU A 142 -11.98 10.07 22.57
C LEU A 142 -11.59 9.66 21.15
N ASN A 143 -11.61 8.37 20.82
CA ASN A 143 -11.27 7.87 19.49
C ASN A 143 -12.20 8.47 18.43
N VAL A 144 -13.52 8.45 18.66
CA VAL A 144 -14.49 9.05 17.75
C VAL A 144 -14.26 10.56 17.61
N ARG A 145 -14.12 11.28 18.71
CA ARG A 145 -13.97 12.75 18.69
C ARG A 145 -12.65 13.20 18.05
N LYS A 146 -11.55 12.53 18.40
CA LYS A 146 -10.19 12.92 18.00
C LYS A 146 -9.78 12.29 16.67
N ASN A 147 -9.78 10.96 16.60
CA ASN A 147 -9.25 10.24 15.44
C ASN A 147 -10.21 10.31 14.26
N LEU A 148 -11.53 10.26 14.47
CA LEU A 148 -12.48 10.32 13.37
C LEU A 148 -12.92 11.76 13.04
N ILE A 149 -13.65 12.41 13.94
CA ILE A 149 -14.23 13.73 13.68
C ILE A 149 -13.12 14.78 13.49
N GLY A 150 -12.11 14.80 14.37
CA GLY A 150 -10.97 15.71 14.25
C GLY A 150 -10.23 15.58 12.91
N THR A 151 -9.91 14.36 12.49
CA THR A 151 -9.27 14.10 11.20
C THR A 151 -10.15 14.50 10.02
N LEU A 152 -11.46 14.22 10.08
CA LEU A 152 -12.41 14.62 9.04
C LEU A 152 -12.41 16.14 8.87
N LEU A 153 -12.51 16.90 9.96
CA LEU A 153 -12.50 18.36 9.94
C LEU A 153 -11.18 18.92 9.41
N ALA A 154 -10.06 18.23 9.68
CA ALA A 154 -8.74 18.61 9.17
C ALA A 154 -8.51 18.24 7.69
N GLY A 155 -9.48 17.60 7.01
CA GLY A 155 -9.32 17.13 5.63
C GLY A 155 -8.35 15.94 5.49
N GLY A 156 -8.15 15.17 6.56
CA GLY A 156 -7.25 14.01 6.55
C GLY A 156 -7.78 12.89 5.65
N ILE A 157 -6.91 12.38 4.78
CA ILE A 157 -7.25 11.30 3.85
C ILE A 157 -6.95 9.96 4.49
N ARG A 158 -7.99 9.27 4.98
CA ARG A 158 -7.89 7.93 5.59
C ARG A 158 -6.80 7.83 6.66
N SER A 159 -6.68 8.85 7.51
CA SER A 159 -5.66 8.96 8.56
C SER A 159 -6.29 9.10 9.95
N ALA A 160 -7.36 8.34 10.20
CA ALA A 160 -8.11 8.39 11.46
C ALA A 160 -7.40 7.57 12.55
N ASN A 161 -6.21 8.02 12.94
CA ASN A 161 -5.37 7.41 13.97
C ASN A 161 -4.67 8.49 14.81
N ALA A 162 -4.02 8.08 15.91
CA ALA A 162 -3.34 9.02 16.79
C ALA A 162 -1.90 9.33 16.35
N HIS A 163 -1.08 8.29 16.13
CA HIS A 163 0.35 8.46 15.87
C HIS A 163 0.98 7.24 15.16
N PHE A 164 0.29 6.62 14.20
CA PHE A 164 0.84 5.45 13.46
C PHE A 164 2.23 5.75 12.89
N ALA A 165 2.44 6.97 12.39
CA ALA A 165 3.71 7.43 11.87
C ALA A 165 4.88 7.26 12.86
N ASN A 166 4.67 7.51 14.15
CA ASN A 166 5.74 7.40 15.15
C ASN A 166 6.21 5.95 15.32
N MET A 167 5.26 5.02 15.44
CA MET A 167 5.58 3.60 15.62
C MET A 167 6.25 3.03 14.36
N LEU A 168 5.68 3.35 13.19
CA LEU A 168 6.18 2.87 11.91
C LEU A 168 7.56 3.43 11.58
N LEU A 169 7.84 4.71 11.86
CA LEU A 169 9.15 5.29 11.60
C LEU A 169 10.24 4.56 12.38
N GLY A 170 10.03 4.31 13.68
CA GLY A 170 10.96 3.54 14.50
C GLY A 170 11.19 2.13 13.95
N PHE A 171 10.10 1.43 13.58
CA PHE A 171 10.19 0.10 12.97
C PHE A 171 10.91 0.11 11.62
N TYR A 172 10.63 1.10 10.76
CA TYR A 172 11.21 1.22 9.43
C TYR A 172 12.72 1.42 9.50
N LEU A 173 13.17 2.32 10.38
CA LEU A 173 14.60 2.56 10.59
C LEU A 173 15.30 1.33 11.19
N ALA A 174 14.70 0.67 12.17
CA ALA A 174 15.27 -0.51 12.82
C ALA A 174 15.38 -1.72 11.87
N THR A 175 14.47 -1.84 10.90
CA THR A 175 14.40 -2.99 9.98
C THR A 175 14.82 -2.64 8.54
N GLY A 176 15.46 -1.48 8.35
CA GLY A 176 16.01 -1.03 7.05
C GLY A 176 14.96 -0.90 5.95
N GLN A 177 13.71 -0.52 6.28
CA GLN A 177 12.69 -0.16 5.28
C GLN A 177 12.99 1.21 4.69
N ASP A 178 12.36 1.56 3.57
CA ASP A 178 12.42 2.92 3.04
C ASP A 178 11.54 3.84 3.90
N ALA A 179 12.19 4.67 4.72
CA ALA A 179 11.53 5.57 5.65
C ALA A 179 10.56 6.57 4.97
N ALA A 180 10.77 6.89 3.70
CA ALA A 180 9.88 7.81 2.98
C ALA A 180 8.51 7.19 2.69
N ASN A 181 8.37 5.87 2.71
CA ASN A 181 7.06 5.21 2.62
C ASN A 181 6.18 5.44 3.85
N ILE A 182 6.65 6.17 4.87
CA ILE A 182 5.84 6.61 6.01
C ILE A 182 4.65 7.46 5.58
N VAL A 183 4.78 8.20 4.47
CA VAL A 183 3.73 9.10 3.96
C VAL A 183 2.45 8.31 3.66
N GLU A 184 2.57 7.21 2.93
CA GLU A 184 1.45 6.31 2.65
C GLU A 184 1.21 5.33 3.81
N GLY A 185 2.27 4.73 4.39
CA GLY A 185 2.14 3.67 5.38
C GLY A 185 1.50 4.12 6.70
N SER A 186 1.52 5.41 7.02
CA SER A 186 0.86 5.97 8.20
C SER A 186 -0.63 6.28 8.01
N GLN A 187 -1.17 6.09 6.79
CA GLN A 187 -2.62 6.07 6.58
C GLN A 187 -3.21 4.84 7.26
N GLY A 188 -4.38 5.00 7.87
CA GLY A 188 -5.04 3.94 8.60
C GLY A 188 -6.16 4.44 9.50
N LEU A 189 -6.85 3.50 10.12
CA LEU A 189 -7.99 3.71 10.98
C LEU A 189 -7.77 3.02 12.33
N THR A 190 -8.10 3.71 13.41
CA THR A 190 -8.25 3.14 14.73
C THR A 190 -9.73 3.06 15.09
N VAL A 191 -10.20 1.88 15.53
CA VAL A 191 -11.52 1.69 16.11
C VAL A 191 -11.36 1.33 17.57
N ALA A 192 -12.20 1.92 18.43
CA ALA A 192 -12.23 1.64 19.85
C ALA A 192 -13.68 1.57 20.33
N GLU A 193 -14.01 0.52 21.07
CA GLU A 193 -15.35 0.27 21.62
C GLU A 193 -15.25 -0.11 23.09
N ASP A 194 -16.24 0.32 23.86
CA ASP A 194 -16.46 -0.21 25.20
C ASP A 194 -17.34 -1.48 25.08
N ARG A 195 -16.80 -2.62 25.50
CA ARG A 195 -17.48 -3.91 25.56
C ARG A 195 -17.53 -4.37 27.01
N ASP A 196 -18.63 -4.01 27.68
CA ASP A 196 -18.86 -4.31 29.09
C ASP A 196 -17.68 -3.87 29.99
N GLY A 197 -17.15 -2.68 29.76
CA GLY A 197 -16.00 -2.07 30.41
C GLY A 197 -14.63 -2.60 29.96
N GLY A 198 -14.59 -3.64 29.11
CA GLY A 198 -13.40 -4.01 28.36
C GLY A 198 -13.21 -3.09 27.16
N LEU A 199 -11.96 -2.77 26.82
CA LEU A 199 -11.64 -1.93 25.68
C LEU A 199 -11.32 -2.80 24.46
N TYR A 200 -12.26 -2.92 23.53
CA TYR A 200 -11.94 -3.41 22.20
C TYR A 200 -11.20 -2.32 21.43
N PHE A 201 -10.07 -2.67 20.82
CA PHE A 201 -9.22 -1.72 20.11
C PHE A 201 -8.65 -2.39 18.86
N SER A 202 -8.79 -1.74 17.71
CA SER A 202 -8.22 -2.23 16.45
C SER A 202 -7.49 -1.14 15.68
N CYS A 203 -6.49 -1.58 14.93
CA CYS A 203 -5.71 -0.78 13.99
C CYS A 203 -5.78 -1.42 12.61
N THR A 204 -6.18 -0.65 11.60
CA THR A 204 -6.20 -1.07 10.21
C THR A 204 -5.25 -0.18 9.40
N LEU A 205 -4.27 -0.78 8.73
CA LEU A 205 -3.29 -0.11 7.88
C LEU A 205 -3.36 -0.72 6.47
N PRO A 206 -4.01 -0.04 5.50
CA PRO A 206 -4.32 -0.62 4.19
C PRO A 206 -3.14 -0.67 3.21
N ASN A 207 -2.05 0.02 3.53
CA ASN A 207 -0.99 0.33 2.58
C ASN A 207 0.43 0.32 3.20
N LEU A 208 0.72 -0.71 4.00
CA LEU A 208 2.04 -0.92 4.58
C LEU A 208 3.05 -1.37 3.52
N ILE A 209 4.12 -0.60 3.38
CA ILE A 209 5.22 -0.89 2.46
C ILE A 209 6.38 -1.46 3.25
N VAL A 210 6.49 -2.78 3.23
CA VAL A 210 7.52 -3.51 3.96
C VAL A 210 8.10 -4.64 3.10
N GLY A 211 9.34 -5.00 3.36
CA GLY A 211 9.97 -6.21 2.84
C GLY A 211 11.06 -6.70 3.78
N THR A 212 11.42 -7.96 3.65
CA THR A 212 12.50 -8.60 4.43
C THR A 212 13.74 -8.84 3.57
N VAL A 213 13.61 -8.83 2.24
CA VAL A 213 14.74 -8.88 1.29
C VAL A 213 14.88 -7.58 0.49
N GLY A 214 16.05 -7.38 -0.13
CA GLY A 214 16.35 -6.23 -0.98
C GLY A 214 17.20 -5.16 -0.31
N ASN A 215 17.09 -3.92 -0.80
CA ASN A 215 17.94 -2.83 -0.37
C ASN A 215 17.79 -2.52 1.14
N GLY A 216 18.89 -2.17 1.80
CA GLY A 216 18.96 -1.89 3.23
C GLY A 216 18.95 -3.12 4.14
N LYS A 217 18.66 -4.32 3.61
CA LYS A 217 18.49 -5.53 4.43
C LYS A 217 19.78 -6.22 4.80
N GLY A 218 20.88 -5.95 4.08
CA GLY A 218 22.21 -6.50 4.39
C GLY A 218 23.01 -5.70 5.42
N ILE A 219 22.45 -4.62 5.98
CA ILE A 219 23.13 -3.85 7.03
C ILE A 219 23.15 -4.70 8.31
N PRO A 220 24.30 -4.87 8.99
CA PRO A 220 24.43 -5.84 10.09
C PRO A 220 23.38 -5.73 11.20
N PHE A 221 23.08 -4.52 11.69
CA PHE A 221 22.06 -4.34 12.74
C PHE A 221 20.62 -4.60 12.23
N VAL A 222 20.37 -4.32 10.95
CA VAL A 222 19.06 -4.60 10.31
C VAL A 222 18.87 -6.11 10.20
N GLU A 223 19.92 -6.82 9.79
CA GLU A 223 19.94 -8.27 9.71
C GLU A 223 19.60 -8.89 11.07
N GLU A 224 20.27 -8.48 12.14
CA GLU A 224 20.02 -8.94 13.50
C GLU A 224 18.56 -8.70 13.92
N ASN A 225 18.02 -7.51 13.65
CA ASN A 225 16.63 -7.18 13.97
C ASN A 225 15.64 -8.06 13.20
N LEU A 226 15.89 -8.32 11.91
CA LEU A 226 15.05 -9.21 11.10
C LEU A 226 15.13 -10.67 11.58
N VAL A 227 16.31 -11.16 11.98
CA VAL A 227 16.46 -12.49 12.60
C VAL A 227 15.64 -12.58 13.88
N ARG A 228 15.73 -11.58 14.76
CA ARG A 228 14.98 -11.53 16.03
C ARG A 228 13.46 -11.50 15.83
N LEU A 229 12.99 -10.97 14.70
CA LEU A 229 11.59 -10.97 14.31
C LEU A 229 11.14 -12.27 13.61
N GLY A 230 12.05 -13.23 13.37
CA GLY A 230 11.78 -14.45 12.61
C GLY A 230 11.65 -14.22 11.10
N CYS A 231 11.99 -13.03 10.61
CA CYS A 231 11.87 -12.64 9.19
C CYS A 231 12.98 -13.19 8.29
N ARG A 232 13.90 -13.97 8.86
CA ARG A 232 15.01 -14.66 8.17
C ARG A 232 14.86 -16.18 8.16
N GLU A 233 13.78 -16.69 8.74
CA GLU A 233 13.49 -18.12 8.67
C GLU A 233 13.20 -18.55 7.23
N GLU A 234 13.67 -19.74 6.86
CA GLU A 234 13.40 -20.31 5.54
C GLU A 234 11.92 -20.70 5.43
N ARG A 235 11.19 -20.01 4.55
CA ARG A 235 9.76 -20.20 4.29
C ARG A 235 9.48 -19.93 2.82
N GLU A 236 8.33 -20.41 2.33
CA GLU A 236 7.85 -20.04 1.00
C GLU A 236 7.69 -18.51 0.89
N PRO A 237 8.22 -17.86 -0.16
CA PRO A 237 8.14 -16.41 -0.30
C PRO A 237 6.70 -15.91 -0.49
N GLY A 238 6.32 -14.82 0.19
CA GLY A 238 5.01 -14.15 -0.01
C GLY A 238 4.25 -13.79 1.26
#